data_AF-A0A418ZZ08-F1
#
_entry.id   AF-A0A418ZZ08-F1
#
_cell.length_a   1.000
_cell.length_b   1.000
_cell.length_c   1.000
_cell.angle_alpha   90.00
_cell.angle_beta   90.00
_cell.angle_gamma   90.00
#
_symmetry.space_group_name_H-M   'P 1'
#
loop_
_entity.id
_entity.type
_entity.pdbx_description
1 polymer ?
#
loop_
_entity_poly.entity_id
_entity_poly.type
_entity_poly.pdbx_seq_one_letter_code
_entity_poly.pdbx_strand_id
1 'polypeptide(L)'
;MSVPIPSRRALSAALIAAALALPVQLMAHGDVAPQPMNTEALPDVGEDWLTENPYRAEAAGDEVWLTAVKIGDSGYNQNCARCHGLGAVSGGLAPDLRFLEAEEYGDEWYIERFRHGYTQDGVTKMPGFEEVLDQKAAWAIRTYVETRPEDGALDDHTARLTEIRDQLAAGDGDTTAIAAELTQIAGNVATASGAPKADSTVSRAAEILALAPDNRKGASELLTIGLSAAH
;
A
#
# COMPACT_ATOMS: atom_id res chain seq x y z
N MET A 1 7.21 49.58 51.70
CA MET A 1 8.06 48.89 50.70
C MET A 1 7.22 48.72 49.45
N SER A 2 7.57 49.43 48.37
CA SER A 2 6.78 49.45 47.13
C SER A 2 7.34 48.41 46.17
N VAL A 3 6.52 47.42 45.77
CA VAL A 3 6.91 46.40 44.80
C VAL A 3 6.86 47.02 43.39
N PRO A 4 7.94 46.94 42.59
CA PRO A 4 7.95 47.52 41.25
C PRO A 4 7.04 46.71 40.31
N ILE A 5 6.19 47.41 39.55
CA ILE A 5 5.31 46.80 38.54
C ILE A 5 6.09 46.67 37.22
N PRO A 6 6.21 45.46 36.64
CA PRO A 6 6.95 45.28 35.40
C PRO A 6 6.26 45.97 34.22
N SER A 7 7.06 46.48 33.28
CA SER A 7 6.55 47.18 32.09
C SER A 7 5.84 46.21 31.15
N ARG A 8 4.87 46.70 30.37
CA ARG A 8 4.13 45.89 29.39
C ARG A 8 5.04 45.13 28.42
N ARG A 9 6.20 45.71 28.05
CA ARG A 9 7.21 45.07 27.19
C ARG A 9 7.92 43.90 27.88
N ALA A 10 8.20 44.01 29.17
CA ALA A 10 8.78 42.93 29.97
C ALA A 10 7.78 41.77 30.16
N LEU A 11 6.49 42.09 30.35
CA LEU A 11 5.41 41.09 30.38
C LEU A 11 5.27 40.36 29.04
N SER A 12 5.29 41.06 27.91
CA SER A 12 5.21 40.44 26.59
C SER A 12 6.42 39.55 26.27
N ALA A 13 7.63 39.98 26.65
CA ALA A 13 8.84 39.17 26.46
C ALA A 13 8.82 37.89 27.32
N ALA A 14 8.35 37.98 28.56
CA ALA A 14 8.20 36.82 29.45
C ALA A 14 7.15 35.82 28.93
N LEU A 15 6.04 36.30 28.36
CA LEU A 15 5.00 35.44 27.76
C LEU A 15 5.51 34.69 26.52
N ILE A 16 6.30 35.33 25.66
CA ILE A 16 6.87 34.69 24.47
C ILE A 16 7.92 33.66 24.86
N ALA A 17 8.78 33.97 25.83
CA ALA A 17 9.78 33.04 26.35
C ALA A 17 9.13 31.81 27.02
N ALA A 18 8.02 32.00 27.74
CA ALA A 18 7.25 30.91 28.34
C ALA A 18 6.56 30.02 27.29
N ALA A 19 6.09 30.59 26.17
CA ALA A 19 5.49 29.83 25.08
C ALA A 19 6.51 28.96 24.31
N LEU A 20 7.77 29.42 24.20
CA LEU A 20 8.87 28.66 23.57
C LEU A 20 9.50 27.60 24.49
N ALA A 21 9.24 27.68 25.80
CA ALA A 21 9.74 26.71 26.77
C ALA A 21 8.80 25.49 26.95
N LEU A 22 7.64 25.49 26.31
CA LEU A 22 6.75 24.33 26.26
C LEU A 22 7.32 23.31 25.28
N PRO A 23 7.74 22.11 25.71
CA PRO A 23 8.09 21.06 24.79
C PRO A 23 6.84 20.67 24.01
N VAL A 24 6.78 21.08 22.74
CA VAL A 24 5.83 20.50 21.79
C VAL A 24 6.29 19.05 21.59
N GLN A 25 5.62 18.12 22.27
CA GLN A 25 5.75 16.71 21.95
C GLN A 25 5.07 16.50 20.60
N LEU A 26 5.85 16.69 19.53
CA LEU A 26 5.43 16.33 18.19
C LEU A 26 5.44 14.79 18.16
N MET A 27 4.28 14.18 18.41
CA MET A 27 4.07 12.75 18.21
C MET A 27 4.02 12.47 16.70
N ALA A 28 5.17 12.63 16.04
CA ALA A 28 5.34 12.41 14.61
C ALA A 28 5.41 10.91 14.25
N HIS A 29 5.43 10.04 15.25
CA HIS A 29 5.22 8.61 15.08
C HIS A 29 3.78 8.34 15.48
N GLY A 30 2.91 8.18 14.48
CA GLY A 30 1.53 7.72 14.70
C GLY A 30 1.50 6.44 15.54
N ASP A 31 0.36 6.22 16.18
CA ASP A 31 0.11 5.00 16.94
C ASP A 31 0.49 3.77 16.10
N VAL A 32 1.27 2.86 16.69
CA VAL A 32 1.66 1.58 16.04
C VAL A 32 0.60 0.51 16.31
N ALA A 33 -0.48 0.86 17.02
CA ALA A 33 -1.65 0.02 17.17
C ALA A 33 -2.32 -0.22 15.80
N PRO A 34 -2.77 -1.45 15.52
CA PRO A 34 -3.57 -1.75 14.34
C PRO A 34 -4.76 -0.79 14.19
N GLN A 35 -5.03 -0.36 12.96
CA GLN A 35 -6.11 0.54 12.61
C GLN A 35 -7.18 -0.21 11.84
N PRO A 36 -8.48 -0.08 12.21
CA PRO A 36 -9.58 -0.72 11.50
C PRO A 36 -9.62 -0.37 10.01
N MET A 37 -10.14 -1.30 9.21
CA MET A 37 -10.29 -1.16 7.76
C MET A 37 -11.76 -1.23 7.37
N ASN A 38 -12.18 -0.42 6.37
CA ASN A 38 -13.50 -0.57 5.78
C ASN A 38 -13.46 -1.66 4.69
N THR A 39 -14.21 -2.73 4.92
CA THR A 39 -14.32 -3.91 4.04
C THR A 39 -15.74 -4.13 3.53
N GLU A 40 -16.64 -3.14 3.68
CA GLU A 40 -18.07 -3.26 3.34
C GLU A 40 -18.31 -3.58 1.86
N ALA A 41 -17.42 -3.13 0.97
CA ALA A 41 -17.54 -3.38 -0.47
C ALA A 41 -17.11 -4.80 -0.90
N LEU A 42 -16.58 -5.62 0.01
CA LEU A 42 -16.20 -7.00 -0.28
C LEU A 42 -17.34 -7.97 0.02
N PRO A 43 -17.43 -9.10 -0.71
CA PRO A 43 -18.35 -10.18 -0.35
C PRO A 43 -18.14 -10.64 1.09
N ASP A 44 -19.21 -11.03 1.75
CA ASP A 44 -19.12 -11.56 3.11
C ASP A 44 -18.46 -12.93 3.12
N VAL A 45 -17.75 -13.19 4.22
CA VAL A 45 -17.11 -14.46 4.54
C VAL A 45 -17.74 -15.02 5.82
N GLY A 46 -17.62 -16.32 6.05
CA GLY A 46 -18.12 -16.95 7.27
C GLY A 46 -17.40 -16.47 8.53
N GLU A 47 -17.93 -16.87 9.69
CA GLU A 47 -17.31 -16.61 11.00
C GLU A 47 -16.05 -17.47 11.20
N ASP A 48 -16.03 -18.67 10.62
CA ASP A 48 -14.86 -19.53 10.63
C ASP A 48 -13.77 -18.97 9.70
N TRP A 49 -12.53 -19.00 10.17
CA TRP A 49 -11.38 -18.62 9.37
C TRP A 49 -11.20 -19.61 8.22
N LEU A 50 -11.24 -19.08 7.00
CA LEU A 50 -10.89 -19.75 5.76
C LEU A 50 -9.39 -20.09 5.78
N THR A 51 -9.02 -21.11 5.03
CA THR A 51 -7.63 -21.56 4.86
C THR A 51 -7.03 -21.05 3.55
N GLU A 52 -7.85 -20.58 2.62
CA GLU A 52 -7.44 -20.08 1.31
C GLU A 52 -8.03 -18.70 1.04
N ASN A 53 -7.32 -17.90 0.23
CA ASN A 53 -7.73 -16.56 -0.12
C ASN A 53 -9.02 -16.55 -0.99
N PRO A 54 -10.16 -16.05 -0.47
CA PRO A 54 -11.44 -16.06 -1.19
C PRO A 54 -11.52 -15.00 -2.29
N TYR A 55 -10.59 -14.04 -2.34
CA TYR A 55 -10.65 -12.89 -3.25
C TYR A 55 -9.72 -12.98 -4.47
N ARG A 56 -9.13 -14.16 -4.72
CA ARG A 56 -8.42 -14.41 -5.99
C ARG A 56 -9.37 -14.28 -7.17
N ALA A 57 -8.85 -13.82 -8.31
CA ALA A 57 -9.65 -13.56 -9.49
C ALA A 57 -10.37 -14.83 -9.99
N GLU A 58 -9.76 -16.02 -9.90
CA GLU A 58 -10.44 -17.28 -10.29
C GLU A 58 -11.64 -17.64 -9.40
N ALA A 59 -11.63 -17.21 -8.13
CA ALA A 59 -12.68 -17.54 -7.17
C ALA A 59 -13.79 -16.48 -7.13
N ALA A 60 -13.41 -15.20 -7.13
CA ALA A 60 -14.33 -14.08 -6.89
C ALA A 60 -14.64 -13.23 -8.13
N GLY A 61 -13.91 -13.42 -9.23
CA GLY A 61 -13.98 -12.59 -10.43
C GLY A 61 -13.17 -11.29 -10.32
N ASP A 62 -12.86 -10.70 -11.49
CA ASP A 62 -11.95 -9.55 -11.60
C ASP A 62 -12.41 -8.30 -10.82
N GLU A 63 -13.72 -8.05 -10.74
CA GLU A 63 -14.26 -6.88 -10.06
C GLU A 63 -14.05 -6.96 -8.55
N VAL A 64 -14.35 -8.11 -7.95
CA VAL A 64 -14.11 -8.35 -6.52
C VAL A 64 -12.61 -8.38 -6.23
N TRP A 65 -11.83 -9.06 -7.06
CA TRP A 65 -10.37 -9.08 -6.94
C TRP A 65 -9.79 -7.66 -6.92
N LEU A 66 -10.17 -6.81 -7.87
CA LEU A 66 -9.68 -5.44 -7.94
C LEU A 66 -10.11 -4.61 -6.72
N THR A 67 -11.34 -4.82 -6.24
CA THR A 67 -11.85 -4.19 -5.02
C THR A 67 -11.03 -4.62 -3.80
N ALA A 68 -10.72 -5.91 -3.67
CA ALA A 68 -9.88 -6.46 -2.61
C ALA A 68 -8.45 -5.91 -2.67
N VAL A 69 -7.85 -5.82 -3.86
CA VAL A 69 -6.53 -5.21 -4.06
C VAL A 69 -6.52 -3.74 -3.59
N LYS A 70 -7.53 -2.94 -3.94
CA LYS A 70 -7.59 -1.52 -3.56
C LYS A 70 -7.78 -1.32 -2.05
N ILE A 71 -8.67 -2.11 -1.43
CA ILE A 71 -8.87 -2.09 0.03
C ILE A 71 -7.61 -2.59 0.74
N GLY A 72 -7.01 -3.66 0.22
CA GLY A 72 -5.78 -4.26 0.71
C GLY A 72 -4.59 -3.32 0.65
N ASP A 73 -4.42 -2.55 -0.43
CA ASP A 73 -3.36 -1.53 -0.57
C ASP A 73 -3.44 -0.49 0.56
N SER A 74 -4.64 0.08 0.77
CA SER A 74 -4.87 1.01 1.86
C SER A 74 -4.61 0.38 3.23
N GLY A 75 -5.14 -0.82 3.46
CA GLY A 75 -4.96 -1.55 4.72
C GLY A 75 -3.50 -1.89 5.02
N TYR A 76 -2.79 -2.37 4.01
CA TYR A 76 -1.37 -2.72 4.07
C TYR A 76 -0.51 -1.50 4.39
N ASN A 77 -0.75 -0.37 3.71
CA ASN A 77 0.02 0.85 3.95
C ASN A 77 -0.18 1.42 5.36
N GLN A 78 -1.36 1.21 5.95
CA GLN A 78 -1.67 1.64 7.32
C GLN A 78 -1.07 0.71 8.38
N ASN A 79 -1.14 -0.60 8.15
CA ASN A 79 -0.90 -1.60 9.21
C ASN A 79 0.43 -2.38 9.06
N CYS A 80 0.98 -2.48 7.85
CA CYS A 80 2.04 -3.45 7.53
C CYS A 80 3.32 -2.79 6.99
N ALA A 81 3.17 -1.75 6.16
CA ALA A 81 4.27 -1.16 5.38
C ALA A 81 5.41 -0.58 6.23
N ARG A 82 5.14 -0.20 7.47
CA ARG A 82 6.19 0.28 8.39
C ARG A 82 7.27 -0.77 8.66
N CYS A 83 6.89 -2.05 8.69
CA CYS A 83 7.80 -3.16 9.01
C CYS A 83 8.22 -3.93 7.75
N HIS A 84 7.26 -4.21 6.88
CA HIS A 84 7.45 -5.01 5.67
C HIS A 84 7.77 -4.17 4.43
N GLY A 85 7.84 -2.84 4.60
CA GLY A 85 8.15 -1.87 3.55
C GLY A 85 6.99 -1.56 2.61
N LEU A 86 7.13 -0.47 1.84
CA LEU A 86 6.11 -0.06 0.86
C LEU A 86 6.03 -1.09 -0.27
N GLY A 87 4.82 -1.39 -0.74
CA GLY A 87 4.64 -2.40 -1.78
C GLY A 87 5.07 -3.81 -1.36
N ALA A 88 5.15 -4.10 -0.05
CA ALA A 88 5.68 -5.35 0.49
C ALA A 88 7.16 -5.64 0.21
N VAL A 89 7.90 -4.66 -0.31
CA VAL A 89 9.34 -4.72 -0.51
C VAL A 89 10.06 -4.37 0.79
N SER A 90 10.73 -5.34 1.41
CA SER A 90 11.35 -5.12 2.72
C SER A 90 12.60 -4.24 2.66
N GLY A 91 12.72 -3.32 3.62
CA GLY A 91 13.94 -2.57 3.93
C GLY A 91 14.89 -3.27 4.93
N GLY A 92 14.63 -4.53 5.28
CA GLY A 92 15.45 -5.34 6.21
C GLY A 92 14.96 -5.42 7.65
N LEU A 93 13.84 -4.76 8.00
CA LEU A 93 13.27 -4.82 9.35
C LEU A 93 12.42 -6.09 9.59
N ALA A 94 11.56 -6.44 8.64
CA ALA A 94 10.77 -7.67 8.63
C ALA A 94 10.90 -8.36 7.24
N PRO A 95 10.45 -9.61 7.06
CA PRO A 95 10.58 -10.29 5.75
C PRO A 95 9.86 -9.55 4.62
N ASP A 96 10.39 -9.65 3.39
CA ASP A 96 9.70 -9.25 2.16
C ASP A 96 8.52 -10.21 1.93
N LEU A 97 7.32 -9.66 1.86
CA LEU A 97 6.10 -10.47 1.81
C LEU A 97 5.75 -10.92 0.40
N ARG A 98 6.40 -10.38 -0.63
CA ARG A 98 6.12 -10.75 -2.02
C ARG A 98 6.51 -12.20 -2.31
N PHE A 99 7.45 -12.75 -1.54
CA PHE A 99 7.88 -14.15 -1.65
C PHE A 99 6.99 -15.15 -0.91
N LEU A 100 5.90 -14.68 -0.28
CA LEU A 100 4.91 -15.59 0.28
C LEU A 100 3.98 -16.06 -0.83
N GLU A 101 4.19 -17.31 -1.27
CA GLU A 101 3.55 -17.94 -2.43
C GLU A 101 2.03 -17.77 -2.41
N ALA A 102 1.43 -17.47 -3.57
CA ALA A 102 0.00 -17.28 -3.74
C ALA A 102 -0.73 -18.63 -3.91
N GLU A 103 -0.62 -19.48 -2.89
CA GLU A 103 -1.21 -20.82 -2.83
C GLU A 103 -1.66 -21.16 -1.41
N GLU A 104 -2.33 -22.31 -1.24
CA GLU A 104 -2.89 -22.77 0.04
C GLU A 104 -1.84 -22.76 1.17
N TYR A 105 -0.63 -23.28 0.93
CA TYR A 105 0.42 -23.30 1.95
C TYR A 105 0.86 -21.89 2.37
N GLY A 106 0.94 -20.95 1.42
CA GLY A 106 1.23 -19.56 1.72
C GLY A 106 0.09 -18.88 2.49
N ASP A 107 -1.15 -19.26 2.23
CA ASP A 107 -2.34 -18.74 2.91
C ASP A 107 -2.44 -19.21 4.35
N GLU A 108 -2.18 -20.50 4.61
CA GLU A 108 -2.09 -21.03 5.97
C GLU A 108 -1.02 -20.29 6.79
N TRP A 109 0.15 -20.06 6.20
CA TRP A 109 1.20 -19.30 6.87
C TRP A 109 0.78 -17.84 7.10
N TYR A 110 0.18 -17.20 6.10
CA TYR A 110 -0.30 -15.82 6.21
C TYR A 110 -1.31 -15.67 7.35
N ILE A 111 -2.34 -16.52 7.38
CA ILE A 111 -3.46 -16.36 8.30
C ILE A 111 -3.04 -16.60 9.75
N GLU A 112 -2.17 -17.57 10.01
CA GLU A 112 -1.60 -17.81 11.33
C GLU A 112 -0.80 -16.60 11.83
N ARG A 113 0.05 -16.02 10.96
CA ARG A 113 0.85 -14.83 11.31
C ARG A 113 0.00 -13.59 11.47
N PHE A 114 -1.01 -13.41 10.62
CA PHE A 114 -1.93 -12.29 10.72
C PHE A 114 -2.69 -12.34 12.05
N ARG A 115 -3.24 -13.50 12.40
CA ARG A 115 -4.08 -13.64 13.58
C ARG A 115 -3.28 -13.53 14.88
N HIS A 116 -2.18 -14.26 14.97
CA HIS A 116 -1.49 -14.47 16.24
C HIS A 116 -0.13 -13.75 16.32
N GLY A 117 0.32 -13.13 15.23
CA GLY A 117 1.57 -12.40 15.17
C GLY A 117 2.80 -13.30 15.22
N TYR A 118 3.89 -12.75 15.76
CA TYR A 118 5.12 -13.48 16.00
C TYR A 118 5.83 -12.96 17.24
N THR A 119 6.13 -13.87 18.17
CA THR A 119 6.94 -13.60 19.36
C THR A 119 8.16 -14.53 19.36
N GLN A 120 9.32 -13.95 19.61
CA GLN A 120 10.59 -14.68 19.71
C GLN A 120 11.31 -14.23 20.98
N ASP A 121 11.75 -15.19 21.80
CA ASP A 121 12.45 -14.94 23.07
C ASP A 121 11.68 -13.99 24.01
N GLY A 122 10.35 -14.09 24.02
CA GLY A 122 9.47 -13.23 24.82
C GLY A 122 9.29 -11.81 24.27
N VAL A 123 9.86 -11.49 23.11
CA VAL A 123 9.72 -10.19 22.44
C VAL A 123 8.78 -10.34 21.24
N THR A 124 7.67 -9.61 21.27
CA THR A 124 6.76 -9.51 20.12
C THR A 124 7.45 -8.78 18.98
N LYS A 125 7.61 -9.48 17.85
CA LYS A 125 8.21 -8.99 16.60
C LYS A 125 7.15 -8.54 15.60
N MET A 126 5.99 -9.20 15.62
CA MET A 126 4.81 -8.87 14.83
C MET A 126 3.59 -8.98 15.76
N PRO A 127 2.74 -7.95 15.88
CA PRO A 127 1.51 -8.06 16.66
C PRO A 127 0.52 -9.01 15.97
N GLY A 128 -0.39 -9.59 16.74
CA GLY A 128 -1.59 -10.23 16.19
C GLY A 128 -2.63 -9.18 15.84
N PHE A 129 -3.41 -9.42 14.79
CA PHE A 129 -4.35 -8.45 14.24
C PHE A 129 -5.82 -8.86 14.39
N GLU A 130 -6.13 -10.12 14.74
CA GLU A 130 -7.50 -10.66 14.71
C GLU A 130 -8.50 -9.96 15.64
N GLU A 131 -8.02 -9.28 16.68
CA GLU A 131 -8.88 -8.51 17.60
C GLU A 131 -9.34 -7.16 17.03
N VAL A 132 -8.68 -6.67 15.97
CA VAL A 132 -8.92 -5.33 15.39
C VAL A 132 -9.30 -5.40 13.92
N LEU A 133 -8.69 -6.32 13.18
CA LEU A 133 -8.92 -6.53 11.76
C LEU A 133 -9.62 -7.87 11.55
N ASP A 134 -10.81 -7.82 10.96
CA ASP A 134 -11.59 -8.99 10.64
C ASP A 134 -10.97 -9.82 9.50
N GLN A 135 -11.58 -10.98 9.24
CA GLN A 135 -11.14 -11.86 8.17
C GLN A 135 -11.22 -11.22 6.78
N LYS A 136 -12.19 -10.32 6.52
CA LYS A 136 -12.27 -9.62 5.23
C LYS A 136 -11.07 -8.71 5.04
N ALA A 137 -10.61 -8.04 6.09
CA ALA A 137 -9.44 -7.19 6.08
C ALA A 137 -8.16 -8.00 5.86
N ALA A 138 -8.02 -9.15 6.53
CA ALA A 138 -6.91 -10.07 6.33
C ALA A 138 -6.78 -10.49 4.87
N TRP A 139 -7.86 -10.99 4.26
CA TRP A 139 -7.81 -11.48 2.88
C TRP A 139 -7.67 -10.36 1.84
N ALA A 140 -8.19 -9.16 2.12
CA ALA A 140 -7.93 -8.01 1.26
C ALA A 140 -6.43 -7.65 1.24
N ILE A 141 -5.79 -7.56 2.41
CA ILE A 141 -4.35 -7.34 2.52
C ILE A 141 -3.57 -8.45 1.82
N ARG A 142 -3.95 -9.72 2.04
CA ARG A 142 -3.33 -10.86 1.37
C ARG A 142 -3.38 -10.74 -0.15
N THR A 143 -4.55 -10.45 -0.70
CA THR A 143 -4.75 -10.25 -2.14
C THR A 143 -3.88 -9.12 -2.69
N TYR A 144 -3.74 -8.02 -1.95
CA TYR A 144 -2.81 -6.96 -2.33
C TYR A 144 -1.34 -7.42 -2.33
N VAL A 145 -0.92 -8.18 -1.32
CA VAL A 145 0.45 -8.69 -1.21
C VAL A 145 0.79 -9.68 -2.33
N GLU A 146 -0.13 -10.60 -2.64
CA GLU A 146 0.05 -11.60 -3.72
C GLU A 146 0.29 -10.93 -5.08
N THR A 147 -0.32 -9.77 -5.33
CA THR A 147 -0.29 -9.11 -6.64
C THR A 147 0.94 -8.23 -6.86
N ARG A 148 1.89 -8.22 -5.93
CA ARG A 148 3.09 -7.37 -6.05
C ARG A 148 4.02 -7.87 -7.16
N PRO A 149 4.47 -6.98 -8.06
CA PRO A 149 5.44 -7.34 -9.09
C PRO A 149 6.75 -7.90 -8.51
N GLU A 150 7.37 -8.82 -9.25
CA GLU A 150 8.76 -9.20 -9.00
C GLU A 150 9.73 -8.07 -9.37
N ASP A 151 10.95 -8.13 -8.84
CA ASP A 151 11.99 -7.17 -9.20
C ASP A 151 12.36 -7.32 -10.68
N GLY A 152 12.42 -6.21 -11.41
CA GLY A 152 12.75 -6.21 -12.84
C GLY A 152 11.62 -6.60 -13.78
N ALA A 153 10.38 -6.83 -13.27
CA ALA A 153 9.23 -7.24 -14.09
C ALA A 153 8.84 -6.27 -15.23
N LEU A 154 9.42 -5.06 -15.25
CA LEU A 154 9.18 -4.03 -16.26
C LEU A 154 10.42 -3.68 -17.08
N ASP A 155 11.57 -4.33 -16.83
CA ASP A 155 12.86 -3.93 -17.41
C ASP A 155 12.81 -3.90 -18.94
N ASP A 156 12.24 -4.95 -19.54
CA ASP A 156 12.05 -5.10 -20.99
C ASP A 156 11.13 -4.03 -21.61
N HIS A 157 10.30 -3.38 -20.79
CA HIS A 157 9.34 -2.36 -21.21
C HIS A 157 9.79 -0.92 -20.87
N THR A 158 10.90 -0.75 -20.16
CA THR A 158 11.36 0.55 -19.63
C THR A 158 11.41 1.65 -20.69
N ALA A 159 12.01 1.36 -21.85
CA ALA A 159 12.12 2.34 -22.94
C ALA A 159 10.75 2.78 -23.45
N ARG A 160 9.84 1.83 -23.69
CA ARG A 160 8.51 2.13 -24.22
C ARG A 160 7.63 2.84 -23.19
N LEU A 161 7.67 2.42 -21.92
CA LEU A 161 6.95 3.05 -20.83
C LEU A 161 7.44 4.49 -20.59
N THR A 162 8.74 4.75 -20.77
CA THR A 162 9.33 6.10 -20.73
C THR A 162 8.74 6.98 -21.84
N GLU A 163 8.67 6.48 -23.07
CA GLU A 163 8.05 7.21 -24.18
C GLU A 163 6.57 7.52 -23.91
N ILE A 164 5.79 6.54 -23.44
CA ILE A 164 4.37 6.73 -23.11
C ILE A 164 4.21 7.77 -22.01
N ARG A 165 5.00 7.69 -20.93
CA ARG A 165 4.99 8.67 -19.84
C ARG A 165 5.24 10.09 -20.36
N ASP A 166 6.21 10.26 -21.24
CA ASP A 166 6.60 11.56 -21.78
C ASP A 166 5.53 12.11 -22.74
N GLN A 167 4.91 11.26 -23.56
CA GLN A 167 3.75 11.63 -24.38
C GLN A 167 2.59 12.12 -23.52
N LEU A 168 2.22 11.37 -22.48
CA LEU A 168 1.14 11.74 -21.56
C LEU A 168 1.45 13.05 -20.81
N ALA A 169 2.71 13.25 -20.38
CA ALA A 169 3.15 14.48 -19.70
C ALA A 169 3.09 15.71 -20.61
N ALA A 170 3.36 15.54 -21.91
CA ALA A 170 3.22 16.58 -22.92
C ALA A 170 1.77 16.90 -23.29
N GLY A 171 0.81 16.07 -22.86
CA GLY A 171 -0.60 16.17 -23.26
C GLY A 171 -0.90 15.58 -24.63
N ASP A 172 0.04 14.81 -25.19
CA ASP A 172 -0.03 14.20 -26.52
C ASP A 172 -0.51 12.74 -26.44
N GLY A 173 -0.69 12.13 -27.62
CA GLY A 173 -1.04 10.72 -27.76
C GLY A 173 -2.54 10.43 -27.68
N ASP A 174 -2.93 9.33 -28.33
CA ASP A 174 -4.28 8.77 -28.20
C ASP A 174 -4.36 7.97 -26.90
N THR A 175 -5.08 8.51 -25.91
CA THR A 175 -5.18 7.91 -24.58
C THR A 175 -5.94 6.58 -24.58
N THR A 176 -6.81 6.34 -25.58
CA THR A 176 -7.48 5.04 -25.74
C THR A 176 -6.49 3.99 -26.23
N ALA A 177 -5.68 4.34 -27.24
CA ALA A 177 -4.63 3.46 -27.74
C ALA A 177 -3.54 3.19 -26.68
N ILE A 178 -3.14 4.23 -25.95
CA ILE A 178 -2.18 4.11 -24.84
C ILE A 178 -2.75 3.22 -23.72
N ALA A 179 -4.01 3.39 -23.33
CA ALA A 179 -4.62 2.54 -22.31
C ALA A 179 -4.59 1.05 -22.73
N ALA A 180 -4.94 0.76 -23.98
CA ALA A 180 -4.90 -0.61 -24.51
C ALA A 180 -3.48 -1.19 -24.51
N GLU A 181 -2.48 -0.39 -24.91
CA GLU A 181 -1.06 -0.80 -24.88
C GLU A 181 -0.59 -1.06 -23.44
N LEU A 182 -0.92 -0.18 -22.49
CA LEU A 182 -0.58 -0.36 -21.08
C LEU A 182 -1.26 -1.59 -20.49
N THR A 183 -2.52 -1.90 -20.86
CA THR A 183 -3.18 -3.15 -20.47
C THR A 183 -2.44 -4.38 -20.99
N GLN A 184 -1.96 -4.35 -22.23
CA GLN A 184 -1.18 -5.44 -22.80
C GLN A 184 0.15 -5.64 -22.07
N ILE A 185 0.88 -4.55 -21.78
CA ILE A 185 2.13 -4.61 -21.02
C ILE A 185 1.86 -5.15 -19.60
N ALA A 186 0.84 -4.61 -18.92
CA ALA A 186 0.47 -5.01 -17.57
C ALA A 186 0.13 -6.51 -17.45
N GLY A 187 -0.48 -7.10 -18.49
CA GLY A 187 -0.81 -8.52 -18.53
C GLY A 187 0.41 -9.45 -18.55
N ASN A 188 1.61 -8.94 -18.83
CA ASN A 188 2.86 -9.71 -18.83
C ASN A 188 3.73 -9.46 -17.59
N VAL A 189 3.27 -8.62 -16.65
CA VAL A 189 4.03 -8.33 -15.43
C VAL A 189 3.94 -9.51 -14.47
N ALA A 190 5.06 -10.18 -14.25
CA ALA A 190 5.15 -11.28 -13.30
C ALA A 190 5.04 -10.78 -11.85
N THR A 191 4.40 -11.58 -11.00
CA THR A 191 4.35 -11.35 -9.56
C THR A 191 5.43 -12.18 -8.87
N ALA A 192 5.99 -11.67 -7.77
CA ALA A 192 6.98 -12.41 -7.00
C ALA A 192 6.38 -13.60 -6.22
N SER A 193 5.06 -13.60 -6.02
CA SER A 193 4.33 -14.64 -5.27
C SER A 193 3.91 -15.83 -6.15
N GLY A 194 4.03 -15.70 -7.48
CA GLY A 194 3.45 -16.65 -8.44
C GLY A 194 1.97 -16.42 -8.75
N ALA A 195 1.31 -15.42 -8.17
CA ALA A 195 -0.04 -15.03 -8.53
C ALA A 195 -0.15 -14.67 -10.04
N PRO A 196 -1.25 -15.05 -10.71
CA PRO A 196 -1.37 -14.92 -12.16
C PRO A 196 -1.54 -13.48 -12.66
N LYS A 197 -1.80 -12.52 -11.76
CA LYS A 197 -2.12 -11.13 -12.10
C LYS A 197 -1.42 -10.18 -11.15
N ALA A 198 -0.62 -9.26 -11.71
CA ALA A 198 0.00 -8.19 -10.96
C ALA A 198 -0.88 -6.94 -10.88
N ASP A 199 -0.83 -6.25 -9.75
CA ASP A 199 -1.25 -4.86 -9.64
C ASP A 199 0.00 -3.97 -9.64
N SER A 200 0.37 -3.57 -10.85
CA SER A 200 1.51 -2.74 -11.17
C SER A 200 1.10 -1.29 -11.43
N THR A 201 2.06 -0.36 -11.34
CA THR A 201 1.84 1.04 -11.73
C THR A 201 1.36 1.18 -13.18
N VAL A 202 1.80 0.28 -14.07
CA VAL A 202 1.35 0.18 -15.47
C VAL A 202 -0.13 -0.20 -15.53
N SER A 203 -0.54 -1.22 -14.78
CA SER A 203 -1.95 -1.65 -14.73
C SER A 203 -2.87 -0.55 -14.20
N ARG A 204 -2.44 0.18 -13.17
CA ARG A 204 -3.16 1.32 -12.61
C ARG A 204 -3.23 2.50 -13.58
N ALA A 205 -2.15 2.77 -14.33
CA ALA A 205 -2.14 3.82 -15.34
C ALA A 205 -3.13 3.50 -16.48
N ALA A 206 -3.19 2.24 -16.91
CA ALA A 206 -4.17 1.77 -17.88
C ALA A 206 -5.61 1.96 -17.36
N GLU A 207 -5.87 1.57 -16.11
CA GLU A 207 -7.19 1.70 -15.48
C GLU A 207 -7.66 3.16 -15.42
N ILE A 208 -6.78 4.07 -14.98
CA ILE A 208 -7.12 5.49 -14.87
C ILE A 208 -7.43 6.10 -16.23
N LEU A 209 -6.69 5.76 -17.28
CA LEU A 209 -6.98 6.24 -18.63
C LEU A 209 -8.28 5.62 -19.21
N ALA A 210 -8.56 4.36 -18.90
CA ALA A 210 -9.81 3.71 -19.32
C ALA A 210 -11.05 4.36 -18.67
N LEU A 211 -10.95 4.73 -17.38
CA LEU A 211 -12.04 5.38 -16.63
C LEU A 211 -12.16 6.88 -16.94
N ALA A 212 -11.01 7.55 -17.12
CA ALA A 212 -10.93 8.99 -17.35
C ALA A 212 -9.83 9.27 -18.40
N PRO A 213 -10.15 9.20 -19.70
CA PRO A 213 -9.18 9.37 -20.79
C PRO A 213 -8.43 10.72 -20.78
N ASP A 214 -8.96 11.74 -20.10
CA ASP A 214 -8.32 13.04 -19.93
C ASP A 214 -7.32 13.09 -18.76
N ASN A 215 -7.28 12.07 -17.90
CA ASN A 215 -6.37 12.01 -16.74
C ASN A 215 -4.95 11.56 -17.12
N ARG A 216 -4.37 12.24 -18.11
CA ARG A 216 -2.99 12.01 -18.58
C ARG A 216 -1.95 12.22 -17.49
N LYS A 217 -2.18 13.24 -16.64
CA LYS A 217 -1.29 13.57 -15.53
C LYS A 217 -1.20 12.40 -14.53
N GLY A 218 -2.33 11.87 -14.07
CA GLY A 218 -2.32 10.75 -13.13
C GLY A 218 -1.65 9.49 -13.70
N ALA A 219 -1.90 9.18 -14.97
CA ALA A 219 -1.25 8.07 -15.65
C ALA A 219 0.28 8.28 -15.78
N SER A 220 0.73 9.47 -16.18
CA SER A 220 2.15 9.81 -16.26
C SER A 220 2.85 9.74 -14.89
N GLU A 221 2.20 10.20 -13.82
CA GLU A 221 2.73 10.10 -12.45
C GLU A 221 2.89 8.65 -12.00
N LEU A 222 1.91 7.77 -12.28
CA LEU A 222 2.04 6.34 -11.99
C LEU A 222 3.19 5.68 -12.75
N LEU A 223 3.32 5.98 -14.05
CA LEU A 223 4.43 5.45 -14.85
C LEU A 223 5.78 5.96 -14.33
N THR A 224 5.85 7.21 -13.86
CA THR A 224 7.06 7.76 -13.24
C THR A 224 7.46 6.98 -11.99
N ILE A 225 6.49 6.66 -11.12
CA ILE A 225 6.74 5.85 -9.91
C ILE A 225 7.27 4.47 -10.30
N GLY A 226 6.62 3.80 -11.26
CA GLY A 226 7.05 2.46 -11.72
C GLY A 226 8.48 2.45 -12.27
N LEU A 227 8.79 3.41 -13.14
CA LEU A 227 10.12 3.53 -13.75
C LEU A 227 11.21 3.91 -12.73
N SER A 228 10.86 4.63 -11.66
CA SER A 228 11.82 4.97 -10.60
C SER A 228 12.18 3.81 -9.69
N ALA A 229 11.33 2.77 -9.64
CA ALA A 229 11.57 1.56 -8.84
C ALA A 229 12.37 0.48 -9.59
N ALA A 230 12.61 0.65 -10.89
CA ALA A 230 13.38 -0.28 -11.74
C ALA A 230 14.90 0.00 -11.73
N HIS A 231 15.39 0.87 -10.84
CA HIS A 231 16.79 1.35 -10.80
C HIS A 231 17.38 1.34 -9.39
#